data_AF-A0A519F8E7-F1
#
_entry.id   AF-A0A519F8E7-F1
#
_cell.length_a   1.000
_cell.length_b   1.000
_cell.length_c   1.000
_cell.angle_alpha   90.00
_cell.angle_beta   90.00
_cell.angle_gamma   90.00
#
_symmetry.space_group_name_H-M   'P 1'
#
loop_
_entity.id
_entity.type
_entity.pdbx_description
1 polymer ?
#
loop_
_entity_poly.entity_id
_entity_poly.type
_entity_poly.pdbx_seq_one_letter_code
_entity_poly.pdbx_strand_id
1 'polypeptide(L)' 'LWLRTMTQAFPDVKKGDRLTGIYEPRVGVRFLHNGRYTANVRDADFAQRFFAIWLGPQSSEPAMREALLGK' A
#
# COMPACT_ATOMS: atom_id res chain seq x y z
N LEU A 1 -15.58 2.58 4.11
CA LEU A 1 -14.38 3.45 4.03
C LEU A 1 -13.27 2.82 3.18
N TRP A 2 -12.86 1.58 3.48
CA TRP A 2 -11.79 0.87 2.76
C TRP A 2 -11.90 0.90 1.23
N LEU A 3 -12.98 0.36 0.65
CA LEU A 3 -13.14 0.26 -0.80
C LEU A 3 -13.00 1.62 -1.49
N ARG A 4 -13.69 2.64 -0.97
CA ARG A 4 -13.63 4.02 -1.49
C ARG A 4 -12.18 4.54 -1.52
N THR A 5 -11.45 4.34 -0.43
CA THR A 5 -10.05 4.75 -0.34
C THR A 5 -9.18 4.03 -1.37
N MET A 6 -9.38 2.73 -1.57
CA MET A 6 -8.61 1.95 -2.55
C MET A 6 -8.93 2.34 -3.99
N THR A 7 -10.20 2.59 -4.32
CA THR A 7 -10.61 3.07 -5.65
C THR A 7 -10.03 4.46 -5.95
N GLN A 8 -9.83 5.31 -4.94
CA GLN A 8 -9.15 6.60 -5.10
C GLN A 8 -7.63 6.45 -5.21
N ALA A 9 -7.04 5.58 -4.39
CA ALA A 9 -5.60 5.36 -4.36
C ALA A 9 -5.08 4.70 -5.64
N PHE A 10 -5.84 3.75 -6.19
CA PHE A 10 -5.48 2.92 -7.33
C PHE A 10 -6.51 3.15 -8.45
N PRO A 11 -6.29 4.14 -9.35
CA PRO A 11 -7.13 4.33 -10.53
C PRO A 11 -6.92 3.17 -11.53
N ASP A 12 -7.30 3.35 -12.80
CA ASP A 12 -7.09 2.34 -13.86
C ASP A 12 -5.58 2.07 -14.08
N VAL A 13 -5.06 1.04 -13.40
CA VAL A 13 -3.65 0.62 -13.43
C VAL A 13 -3.42 -0.26 -14.65
N LYS A 14 -2.45 0.14 -15.48
CA LYS A 14 -2.05 -0.58 -16.68
C LYS A 14 -0.68 -1.20 -16.54
N LYS A 15 -0.38 -2.18 -17.41
CA LYS A 15 0.96 -2.75 -17.49
C LYS A 15 1.98 -1.64 -17.74
N GLY A 16 3.00 -1.56 -16.89
CA GLY A 16 4.05 -0.54 -16.93
C GLY A 16 3.81 0.62 -15.95
N ASP A 17 2.63 0.73 -15.36
CA ASP A 17 2.39 1.71 -14.29
C ASP A 17 3.09 1.33 -12.99
N ARG A 18 3.42 2.35 -12.20
CA ARG A 18 3.97 2.20 -10.87
C ARG A 18 3.02 2.76 -9.83
N LEU A 19 2.56 1.89 -8.93
CA LEU A 19 1.94 2.30 -7.67
C LEU A 19 2.99 2.37 -6.57
N THR A 20 2.89 3.37 -5.71
CA THR A 20 3.78 3.53 -4.56
C THR A 20 2.97 3.87 -3.33
N GLY A 21 3.10 3.05 -2.28
CA GLY A 21 2.57 3.33 -0.94
C GLY A 21 3.70 3.80 -0.03
N ILE A 22 3.62 5.03 0.45
CA ILE A 22 4.55 5.60 1.43
C ILE A 22 3.94 5.40 2.81
N TYR A 23 4.51 4.47 3.58
CA TYR A 23 4.11 4.24 4.97
C TYR A 23 4.67 5.34 5.87
N GLU A 24 3.81 6.00 6.63
CA GLU A 24 4.18 7.01 7.62
C GLU A 24 3.82 6.48 9.01
N PRO A 25 4.78 5.93 9.77
CA PRO A 25 4.52 5.28 11.04
C PRO A 25 3.72 6.19 11.99
N ARG A 26 2.65 5.64 12.58
CA ARG A 26 1.69 6.33 13.47
C ARG A 26 0.87 7.45 12.83
N VAL A 27 1.02 7.70 11.53
CA VAL A 27 0.27 8.73 10.81
C VAL A 27 -0.69 8.10 9.81
N GLY A 28 -0.20 7.19 8.98
CA GLY A 28 -1.00 6.55 7.94
C GLY A 28 -0.22 6.21 6.67
N VAL A 29 -0.83 6.45 5.51
CA VAL A 29 -0.24 6.11 4.21
C VAL A 29 -0.58 7.14 3.13
N ARG A 30 0.42 7.48 2.31
CA ARG A 30 0.25 8.23 1.06
C ARG A 30 0.41 7.32 -0.14
N PHE A 31 -0.48 7.44 -1.11
CA PHE A 31 -0.44 6.70 -2.36
C PHE A 31 -0.08 7.59 -3.53
N LEU A 32 0.79 7.06 -4.39
CA LEU A 32 1.18 7.68 -5.65
C LEU A 32 0.94 6.70 -6.79
N HIS A 33 0.47 7.21 -7.93
CA HIS A 33 0.39 6.52 -9.20
C HIS A 33 1.27 7.26 -10.20
N ASN A 34 2.27 6.58 -10.76
CA ASN A 34 3.26 7.15 -11.67
C ASN A 34 3.93 8.41 -11.11
N GLY A 35 4.18 8.42 -9.79
CA GLY A 35 4.79 9.54 -9.07
C GLY A 35 3.85 10.70 -8.73
N ARG A 36 2.57 10.64 -9.13
CA ARG A 36 1.55 11.63 -8.77
C ARG A 36 0.73 11.16 -7.57
N TYR A 37 0.51 12.04 -6.59
CA TYR A 37 -0.35 11.74 -5.44
C TYR A 37 -1.78 11.43 -5.87
N THR A 38 -2.34 10.34 -5.33
CA THR A 38 -3.71 9.89 -5.60
C THR A 38 -4.57 9.88 -4.34
N ALA A 39 -4.00 9.45 -3.21
CA ALA A 39 -4.72 9.42 -1.93
C ALA A 39 -3.79 9.63 -0.73
N ASN A 40 -4.35 10.15 0.35
CA ASN A 40 -3.71 10.25 1.66
C ASN A 40 -4.71 9.76 2.72
N VAL A 41 -4.31 8.75 3.47
CA VAL A 41 -5.11 8.14 4.53
C VAL A 41 -4.42 8.40 5.85
N ARG A 42 -4.97 9.33 6.63
CA ARG A 42 -4.44 9.71 7.95
C ARG A 42 -5.00 8.80 9.05
N ASP A 43 -4.80 7.50 8.88
CA ASP A 43 -5.22 6.45 9.80
C ASP A 43 -4.09 5.42 9.91
N ALA A 44 -3.49 5.37 11.10
CA ALA A 44 -2.35 4.51 11.38
C ALA A 44 -2.73 3.02 11.39
N ASP A 45 -3.91 2.67 11.90
CA ASP A 45 -4.39 1.29 11.96
C ASP A 45 -4.70 0.77 10.56
N PHE A 46 -5.32 1.61 9.72
CA PHE A 46 -5.51 1.32 8.31
C PHE A 46 -4.18 1.03 7.62
N ALA A 47 -3.19 1.92 7.80
CA ALA A 47 -1.90 1.77 7.15
C ALA A 47 -1.17 0.51 7.60
N GLN A 48 -1.14 0.24 8.90
CA GLN A 48 -0.56 -0.99 9.44
C GLN A 48 -1.20 -2.24 8.82
N ARG A 49 -2.54 -2.28 8.76
CA ARG A 49 -3.27 -3.41 8.17
C ARG A 49 -3.00 -3.56 6.68
N PHE A 50 -2.95 -2.45 5.93
CA PHE A 50 -2.65 -2.47 4.50
C PHE A 50 -1.27 -3.04 4.20
N PHE A 51 -0.22 -2.54 4.87
CA PHE A 51 1.14 -3.05 4.65
C PHE A 51 1.32 -4.47 5.19
N ALA A 52 0.57 -4.87 6.22
CA ALA A 52 0.59 -6.24 6.72
C ALA A 52 0.10 -7.29 5.70
N ILE A 53 -0.67 -6.92 4.67
CA ILE A 53 -1.04 -7.82 3.57
C ILE A 53 0.23 -8.38 2.89
N TRP A 54 1.27 -7.57 2.75
CA TRP A 54 2.50 -7.91 2.06
C TRP A 54 3.64 -8.27 3.03
N LEU A 55 3.80 -7.50 4.11
CA LEU A 55 4.94 -7.61 5.03
C LEU A 55 4.62 -8.40 6.30
N GLY A 56 3.33 -8.62 6.59
CA GLY A 56 2.89 -9.31 7.79
C GLY A 56 3.22 -10.80 7.76
N PRO A 57 3.41 -11.44 8.92
CA PRO A 57 3.76 -12.87 9.00
C PRO A 57 2.68 -13.79 8.42
N GLN A 58 1.45 -13.31 8.28
CA GLN A 58 0.31 -14.03 7.71
C GLN A 58 0.03 -13.64 6.25
N SER A 59 1.01 -13.07 5.53
CA SER A 59 0.84 -12.70 4.13
C SER A 59 0.49 -13.93 3.27
N SER A 60 -0.46 -13.76 2.36
CA SER A 60 -0.84 -14.79 1.38
C SER A 60 0.21 -15.00 0.29
N GLU A 61 1.22 -14.14 0.17
CA GLU A 61 2.35 -14.30 -0.75
C GLU A 61 3.70 -14.36 0.01
N PRO A 62 4.03 -15.51 0.63
CA PRO A 62 5.25 -15.64 1.45
C PRO A 62 6.55 -15.35 0.69
N ALA A 63 6.65 -15.75 -0.58
CA ALA A 63 7.84 -15.53 -1.40
C ALA A 63 8.06 -14.03 -1.68
N MET A 64 7.00 -13.31 -2.05
CA MET A 64 7.04 -11.86 -2.25
C MET A 64 7.42 -11.13 -0.95
N ARG A 65 6.86 -11.59 0.17
CA ARG A 65 7.18 -11.05 1.50
C ARG A 65 8.68 -11.17 1.82
N GLU A 66 9.26 -12.35 1.66
CA GLU A 66 10.69 -12.56 1.97
C GLU A 66 11.58 -11.70 1.07
N ALA A 67 11.26 -11.58 -0.22
CA ALA A 67 11.96 -10.68 -1.14
C ALA A 67 11.88 -9.20 -0.70
N LEU A 68 10.71 -8.73 -0.25
CA LEU A 68 10.53 -7.38 0.27
C LEU A 68 11.25 -7.13 1.61
N LEU A 69 11.49 -8.18 2.40
CA LEU A 69 12.24 -8.11 3.65
C LEU A 69 13.75 -8.29 3.47
N GLY A 70 14.23 -8.56 2.24
CA GLY A 70 15.65 -8.78 1.95
C GLY A 70 16.18 -10.09 2.54
N LYS A 71 15.34 -11.12 2.59
CA LYS A 71 15.69 -12.46 3.06
C LYS A 71 15.91 -13.43 1.90
#